data_AF-A0AAW1L3Q2-F1
#
_entry.id   AF-A0AAW1L3Q2-F1
#
_cell.length_a   1.000
_cell.length_b   1.000
_cell.length_c   1.000
_cell.angle_alpha   90.00
_cell.angle_beta   90.00
_cell.angle_gamma   90.00
#
_symmetry.space_group_name_H-M   'P 1'
#
loop_
_entity.id
_entity.type
_entity.pdbx_description
1 polymer ?
#
loop_
_entity_poly.entity_id
_entity_poly.type
_entity_poly.pdbx_seq_one_letter_code
_entity_poly.pdbx_strand_id
1 'polypeptide(L)'
;MLMRVHIQKTAEKAGKGLANLCRLMPNVGGLRERSRRMLCTVMESIIMYGASIWGKAVTKEVHRKALRSVQRKAAIRVVISAYRTASTSAL
;
A
#
# COMPACT_ATOMS: atom_id res chain seq x y z
N MET A 1 7.53 -15.96 -16.43
CA MET A 1 7.05 -15.69 -15.05
C MET A 1 5.57 -15.38 -15.10
N LEU A 2 4.71 -16.14 -14.41
CA LEU A 2 3.26 -15.87 -14.40
C LEU A 2 2.98 -14.51 -13.76
N MET A 3 2.17 -13.66 -14.41
CA MET A 3 1.81 -12.31 -13.93
C MET A 3 1.32 -12.29 -12.48
N ARG A 4 0.62 -13.36 -12.06
CA ARG A 4 0.20 -13.57 -10.67
C ARG A 4 1.35 -13.56 -9.67
N VAL A 5 2.44 -14.29 -9.97
CA VAL A 5 3.60 -14.40 -9.08
C VAL A 5 4.33 -13.07 -8.99
N HIS A 6 4.41 -12.34 -10.11
CA HIS A 6 5.04 -11.03 -10.13
C HIS A 6 4.24 -10.00 -9.30
N ILE A 7 2.92 -9.94 -9.46
CA ILE A 7 2.04 -9.07 -8.66
C ILE A 7 2.13 -9.41 -7.16
N GLN A 8 2.12 -10.70 -6.80
CA GLN A 8 2.26 -11.11 -5.40
C GLN A 8 3.61 -10.72 -4.80
N LYS A 9 4.71 -10.96 -5.52
CA LYS A 9 6.05 -10.56 -5.04
C LYS A 9 6.17 -9.05 -4.85
N THR A 10 5.62 -8.25 -5.77
CA THR A 10 5.63 -6.80 -5.64
C THR A 10 4.75 -6.33 -4.49
N ALA A 11 3.56 -6.92 -4.32
CA ALA A 11 2.69 -6.63 -3.18
C ALA A 11 3.32 -7.01 -1.83
N GLU A 12 4.03 -8.14 -1.75
CA GLU A 12 4.80 -8.52 -0.56
C GLU A 12 5.95 -7.56 -0.28
N LYS A 13 6.70 -7.16 -1.31
CA LYS A 13 7.81 -6.21 -1.17
C LYS A 13 7.32 -4.86 -0.65
N ALA A 14 6.24 -4.33 -1.25
CA ALA A 14 5.59 -3.11 -0.79
C ALA A 14 5.02 -3.27 0.62
N GLY A 15 4.40 -4.42 0.92
CA GLY A 15 3.87 -4.75 2.25
C GLY A 15 4.92 -4.81 3.35
N LYS A 16 6.10 -5.38 3.08
CA LYS A 16 7.24 -5.41 4.01
C LYS A 16 7.79 -4.01 4.26
N GLY A 17 7.98 -3.23 3.20
CA GLY A 17 8.40 -1.83 3.31
C GLY A 17 7.41 -1.03 4.16
N LEU A 18 6.12 -1.18 3.88
CA LEU A 18 5.06 -0.51 4.62
C LEU A 18 5.01 -0.93 6.09
N ALA A 19 5.21 -2.21 6.41
CA ALA A 19 5.24 -2.69 7.79
C ALA A 19 6.38 -2.04 8.59
N ASN A 20 7.56 -1.89 7.98
CA ASN A 20 8.68 -1.18 8.61
C ASN A 20 8.37 0.29 8.82
N LEU A 21 7.76 0.96 7.83
CA LEU A 21 7.31 2.34 7.96
C LEU A 21 6.28 2.52 9.06
N CYS A 22 5.32 1.60 9.17
CA CYS A 22 4.30 1.63 10.23
C CYS A 22 4.90 1.57 11.63
N ARG A 23 6.03 0.87 11.81
CA ARG A 23 6.75 0.81 13.10
C ARG A 23 7.44 2.12 13.45
N LEU A 24 7.93 2.84 12.44
CA LEU A 24 8.53 4.17 12.61
C LEU A 24 7.49 5.27 12.85
N MET A 25 6.22 5.01 12.52
CA MET A 25 5.17 6.01 12.46
C MET A 25 4.00 5.65 13.40
N PRO A 26 4.22 5.65 14.73
CA PRO A 26 3.12 5.45 15.67
C PRO A 26 2.06 6.56 15.51
N ASN A 27 0.80 6.22 15.75
CA ASN A 27 -0.33 7.16 15.58
C ASN A 27 -0.22 8.37 16.53
N VAL A 28 0.37 8.19 17.71
CA VAL A 28 0.61 9.22 18.72
C VAL A 28 2.12 9.36 18.91
N GLY A 29 2.62 10.60 18.88
CA GLY A 29 4.06 10.89 19.07
C GLY A 29 4.98 10.49 17.92
N GLY A 30 4.43 10.09 16.76
CA GLY A 30 5.20 9.68 15.57
C GLY A 30 5.58 10.83 14.63
N LEU A 31 6.02 10.47 13.42
CA LEU A 31 6.45 11.43 12.39
C LEU A 31 5.34 12.44 12.02
N ARG A 32 5.75 13.66 11.66
CA ARG A 32 4.84 14.70 11.12
C ARG A 32 4.15 14.21 9.85
N GLU A 33 2.90 14.65 9.65
CA GLU A 33 2.03 14.24 8.53
C GLU A 33 2.73 14.31 7.17
N ARG A 34 3.49 15.39 6.91
CA ARG A 34 4.25 15.59 5.67
C ARG A 34 5.22 14.45 5.37
N SER A 35 5.99 14.01 6.37
CA SER A 35 6.93 12.90 6.22
C SER A 35 6.18 11.58 6.00
N ARG A 36 5.02 11.41 6.62
CA ARG A 36 4.17 10.23 6.41
C ARG A 36 3.70 10.16 4.96
N ARG A 37 3.16 11.27 4.46
CA ARG A 37 2.63 11.41 3.09
C ARG A 37 3.70 11.09 2.05
N MET A 38 4.91 11.64 2.22
CA MET A 38 6.05 11.33 1.36
C MET A 38 6.34 9.83 1.28
N LEU A 39 6.37 9.14 2.43
CA LEU A 39 6.64 7.71 2.49
C LEU A 39 5.53 6.87 1.83
N CYS A 40 4.28 7.33 1.90
CA CYS A 40 3.17 6.71 1.18
C CYS A 40 3.28 6.91 -0.33
N THR A 41 3.64 8.11 -0.79
CA THR A 41 3.87 8.39 -2.22
C THR A 41 4.95 7.47 -2.80
N VAL A 42 6.04 7.23 -2.08
CA VAL A 42 7.09 6.28 -2.52
C VAL A 42 6.53 4.85 -2.69
N MET A 43 5.72 4.39 -1.74
CA MET A 43 5.09 3.07 -1.82
C MET A 43 4.10 2.98 -2.98
N GLU A 44 3.33 4.04 -3.20
CA GLU A 44 2.41 4.13 -4.32
C GLU A 44 3.14 4.12 -5.66
N SER A 45 4.28 4.83 -5.77
CA SER A 45 5.15 4.75 -6.95
C SER A 45 5.69 3.35 -7.20
N ILE A 46 6.08 2.58 -6.17
CA ILE A 46 6.54 1.20 -6.32
C ILE A 46 5.43 0.29 -6.89
N ILE A 47 4.20 0.48 -6.43
CA ILE A 47 3.03 -0.25 -6.93
C ILE A 47 2.71 0.17 -8.37
N MET A 48 2.68 1.48 -8.63
CA MET A 48 2.33 2.07 -9.92
C MET A 48 3.38 1.77 -11.00
N TYR A 49 4.65 1.59 -10.65
CA TYR A 49 5.69 1.20 -11.61
C TYR A 49 5.35 -0.14 -12.30
N GLY A 50 4.74 -1.08 -11.57
CA GLY A 50 4.28 -2.35 -12.14
C GLY A 50 2.96 -2.25 -12.90
N ALA A 51 2.21 -1.16 -12.77
CA ALA A 51 0.85 -1.03 -13.31
C ALA A 51 0.80 -1.09 -14.83
N SER A 52 1.79 -0.51 -15.52
CA SER A 52 1.92 -0.58 -16.98
C SER A 52 2.04 -2.02 -17.49
N ILE A 53 2.70 -2.88 -16.72
CA ILE A 53 2.90 -4.30 -17.03
C ILE A 53 1.65 -5.11 -16.67
N TRP A 54 0.93 -4.72 -15.61
CA TRP A 54 -0.20 -5.48 -15.09
C TRP A 54 -1.54 -5.12 -15.70
N GLY A 55 -1.63 -4.19 -16.66
CA GLY A 55 -2.90 -3.65 -17.18
C GLY A 55 -3.96 -4.73 -17.49
N LYS A 56 -3.59 -5.82 -18.17
CA LYS A 56 -4.50 -6.95 -18.45
C LYS A 56 -4.70 -7.89 -17.26
N ALA A 57 -3.73 -7.99 -16.35
CA ALA A 57 -3.78 -8.86 -15.18
C ALA A 57 -4.63 -8.27 -14.04
N VAL A 58 -4.63 -6.95 -13.85
CA VAL A 58 -5.41 -6.26 -12.80
C VAL A 58 -6.93 -6.33 -13.04
N THR A 59 -7.38 -6.82 -14.19
CA THR A 59 -8.81 -7.15 -14.42
C THR A 59 -9.32 -8.24 -13.47
N LYS A 60 -8.44 -9.15 -13.01
CA LYS A 60 -8.82 -10.21 -12.08
C LYS A 60 -8.94 -9.67 -10.66
N GLU A 61 -10.06 -9.97 -10.01
CA GLU A 61 -10.34 -9.50 -8.64
C GLU A 61 -9.29 -9.96 -7.62
N VAL A 62 -8.69 -11.14 -7.81
CA VAL A 62 -7.61 -11.64 -6.95
C VAL A 62 -6.40 -10.71 -6.96
N HIS A 63 -6.04 -10.15 -8.12
CA HIS A 63 -4.94 -9.20 -8.25
C HIS A 63 -5.30 -7.84 -7.67
N ARG A 64 -6.54 -7.37 -7.89
CA ARG A 64 -7.05 -6.12 -7.27
C ARG A 64 -7.07 -6.20 -5.75
N LYS A 65 -7.53 -7.31 -5.17
CA LYS A 65 -7.56 -7.50 -3.71
C LYS A 65 -6.17 -7.46 -3.09
N ALA A 66 -5.18 -8.08 -3.73
CA ALA A 66 -3.80 -8.06 -3.25
C ALA A 66 -3.24 -6.63 -3.23
N LEU A 67 -3.41 -5.87 -4.31
CA LEU A 67 -2.94 -4.49 -4.40
C LEU A 67 -3.69 -3.55 -3.45
N ARG A 68 -5.04 -3.65 -3.40
CA ARG A 68 -5.87 -2.87 -2.48
C ARG A 68 -5.54 -3.14 -1.01
N SER A 69 -5.15 -4.36 -0.64
CA SER A 69 -4.72 -4.67 0.73
C SER A 69 -3.50 -3.86 1.15
N VAL A 70 -2.53 -3.70 0.24
CA VAL A 70 -1.30 -2.91 0.51
C VAL A 70 -1.63 -1.42 0.57
N GLN A 71 -2.39 -0.91 -0.41
CA GLN A 71 -2.81 0.51 -0.44
C GLN A 71 -3.64 0.89 0.79
N ARG A 72 -4.60 0.04 1.20
CA ARG A 72 -5.42 0.26 2.39
C ARG A 72 -4.58 0.37 3.65
N LYS A 73 -3.58 -0.51 3.83
CA LYS A 73 -2.68 -0.44 4.99
C LYS A 73 -1.91 0.88 5.02
N ALA A 74 -1.54 1.41 3.85
CA ALA A 74 -0.84 2.68 3.74
C ALA A 74 -1.78 3.84 4.08
N ALA A 75 -2.98 3.86 3.52
CA ALA A 75 -3.98 4.89 3.78
C ALA A 75 -4.38 4.98 5.27
N ILE A 76 -4.64 3.84 5.92
CA ILE A 76 -4.99 3.78 7.36
C ILE A 76 -3.93 4.49 8.21
N ARG A 77 -2.65 4.23 7.93
CA ARG A 77 -1.55 4.70 8.78
C ARG A 77 -1.05 6.10 8.42
N VAL A 78 -1.11 6.47 7.16
CA VAL A 78 -0.50 7.69 6.66
C VAL A 78 -1.50 8.82 6.48
N VAL A 79 -2.63 8.55 5.83
CA VAL A 79 -3.54 9.61 5.36
C VAL A 79 -4.45 10.07 6.49
N ILE A 80 -5.03 9.11 7.22
CA ILE A 80 -6.06 9.43 8.22
C ILE A 80 -5.57 9.13 9.66
N SER A 81 -4.48 8.35 9.81
CA SER A 81 -4.10 7.76 11.09
C SER A 81 -5.30 7.03 11.75
N ALA A 82 -6.16 6.46 10.90
CA ALA A 82 -7.42 5.86 11.27
C ALA A 82 -7.21 4.54 12.02
N TYR A 83 -8.23 4.14 12.75
CA TYR A 83 -8.32 2.80 13.31
C TYR A 83 -8.59 1.76 12.20
N ARG A 84 -8.22 0.50 12.44
CA ARG A 84 -8.37 -0.61 11.47
C ARG A 84 -9.82 -0.83 11.00
N THR A 85 -10.80 -0.33 11.74
CA THR A 85 -12.24 -0.42 11.48
C THR A 85 -12.74 0.56 10.41
N ALA A 86 -11.97 1.59 10.05
CA ALA A 86 -12.38 2.55 9.02
C ALA A 86 -12.62 1.85 7.67
N SER A 87 -13.73 2.13 6.99
CA SER A 87 -14.05 1.53 5.69
C SER A 87 -13.05 1.97 4.61
N THR A 88 -12.82 1.14 3.59
CA THR A 88 -11.84 1.46 2.53
C THR A 88 -12.32 2.58 1.62
N SER A 89 -13.63 2.81 1.56
CA SER A 89 -14.24 3.91 0.83
C SER A 89 -14.13 5.26 1.56
N ALA A 90 -13.81 5.25 2.86
CA ALA A 90 -13.66 6.44 3.69
C ALA A 90 -12.17 6.78 3.98
N LEU A 91 -11.24 6.04 3.35
CA LEU A 91 -9.79 6.22 3.43
C LEU A 91 -9.27 6.90 2.18
#